data_AF-A0A853BA73-F1
#
_entry.id   AF-A0A853BA73-F1
#
_cell.length_a   1.000
_cell.length_b   1.000
_cell.length_c   1.000
_cell.angle_alpha   90.00
_cell.angle_beta   90.00
_cell.angle_gamma   90.00
#
_symmetry.space_group_name_H-M   'P 1'
#
loop_
_entity.id
_entity.type
_entity.pdbx_description
1 polymer ?
#
loop_
_entity_poly.entity_id
_entity_poly.type
_entity_poly.pdbx_seq_one_letter_code
_entity_poly.pdbx_strand_id
1 'polypeptide(L)'
;MAATDRFRREGLPGALEEMIRVMVHTAIGNHVEDPHLLRVMAEQGPRAPQLLDQIRRNYQERVEFIRELLDAHPEVRVADTDTAAKLAVSTVELVVHQLVAAPEPIDTGRLENELVGMLTRYLRG
;
A
#
# COMPACT_ATOMS: atom_id res chain seq x y z
N MET A 1 6.25 2.89 -9.60
CA MET A 1 5.63 3.77 -10.62
C MET A 1 4.81 3.03 -11.69
N ALA A 2 4.89 1.70 -11.81
CA ALA A 2 4.21 0.94 -12.88
C ALA A 2 2.71 0.64 -12.63
N ALA A 3 2.27 0.54 -11.37
CA ALA A 3 0.89 0.15 -11.03
C ALA A 3 -0.14 1.28 -11.19
N THR A 4 0.23 2.52 -10.82
CA THR A 4 -0.60 3.72 -11.03
C THR A 4 -0.91 3.95 -12.50
N ASP A 5 0.05 3.66 -13.37
CA ASP A 5 -0.07 3.79 -14.82
C ASP A 5 -0.93 2.69 -15.45
N ARG A 6 -0.99 1.52 -14.79
CA ARG A 6 -1.87 0.40 -15.17
C ARG A 6 -3.33 0.72 -14.84
N PHE A 7 -3.62 1.24 -13.65
CA PHE A 7 -4.98 1.66 -13.28
C PHE A 7 -5.55 2.75 -14.19
N ARG A 8 -4.70 3.69 -14.63
CA ARG A 8 -5.08 4.76 -15.56
C ARG A 8 -5.37 4.24 -16.97
N ARG A 9 -4.80 3.10 -17.37
CA ARG A 9 -4.97 2.48 -18.71
C ARG A 9 -6.08 1.42 -18.79
N GLU A 10 -6.30 0.65 -17.73
CA GLU A 10 -7.20 -0.53 -17.77
C GLU A 10 -8.60 -0.25 -17.16
N GLY A 11 -8.79 0.90 -16.51
CA GLY A 11 -10.00 1.21 -15.74
C GLY A 11 -9.97 0.59 -14.34
N LEU A 12 -10.88 1.02 -13.46
CA LEU A 12 -11.05 0.42 -12.14
C LEU A 12 -11.32 -1.08 -12.30
N PRO A 13 -10.61 -1.97 -11.57
CA PRO A 13 -11.06 -3.34 -11.42
C PRO A 13 -12.53 -3.33 -10.97
N GLY A 14 -13.38 -4.16 -11.58
CA GLY A 14 -14.82 -4.10 -11.32
C GLY A 14 -15.23 -4.39 -9.87
N ALA A 15 -14.32 -4.90 -9.04
CA ALA A 15 -14.52 -5.15 -7.62
C ALA A 15 -13.46 -4.42 -6.76
N LEU A 16 -13.89 -3.87 -5.63
CA LEU A 16 -13.02 -3.19 -4.65
C LEU A 16 -11.85 -4.06 -4.21
N GLU A 17 -12.10 -5.36 -4.05
CA GLU A 17 -11.10 -6.35 -3.64
C GLU A 17 -9.91 -6.40 -4.61
N GLU A 18 -10.16 -6.37 -5.92
CA GLU A 18 -9.10 -6.42 -6.93
C GLU A 18 -8.25 -5.15 -6.93
N MET A 19 -8.87 -3.99 -6.69
CA MET A 19 -8.13 -2.73 -6.52
C MET A 19 -7.18 -2.79 -5.31
N ILE A 20 -7.67 -3.30 -4.18
CA ILE A 20 -6.86 -3.49 -2.97
C ILE A 20 -5.78 -4.55 -3.20
N ARG A 21 -6.08 -5.63 -3.90
CA ARG A 21 -5.12 -6.67 -4.28
C ARG A 21 -3.96 -6.10 -5.08
N VAL A 22 -4.23 -5.30 -6.10
CA VAL A 22 -3.17 -4.66 -6.89
C VAL A 22 -2.33 -3.69 -6.04
N MET A 23 -2.96 -2.94 -5.13
CA MET A 23 -2.23 -2.06 -4.19
C MET A 23 -1.26 -2.88 -3.30
N VAL A 24 -1.75 -3.95 -2.67
CA VAL A 24 -0.95 -4.80 -1.77
C VAL A 24 0.14 -5.54 -2.55
N HIS A 25 -0.20 -6.15 -3.68
CA HIS A 25 0.73 -6.86 -4.53
C HIS A 25 1.88 -5.95 -5.01
N THR A 26 1.55 -4.72 -5.40
CA THR A 26 2.56 -3.72 -5.80
C THR A 26 3.48 -3.35 -4.65
N ALA A 27 2.93 -3.17 -3.44
CA ALA A 27 3.74 -2.86 -2.26
C ALA A 27 4.68 -4.02 -1.91
N ILE A 28 4.21 -5.26 -1.94
CA ILE A 28 5.06 -6.44 -1.73
C ILE A 28 6.16 -6.51 -2.80
N GLY A 29 5.80 -6.37 -4.08
CA GLY A 29 6.75 -6.44 -5.19
C GLY A 29 7.87 -5.41 -5.12
N ASN A 30 7.57 -4.18 -4.70
CA ASN A 30 8.58 -3.14 -4.53
C ASN A 30 9.63 -3.46 -3.44
N HIS A 31 9.34 -4.44 -2.58
CA HIS A 31 10.09 -4.66 -1.34
C HIS A 31 10.79 -6.01 -1.28
N VAL A 32 10.30 -6.98 -2.02
CA VAL A 32 10.90 -8.32 -2.13
C VAL A 32 12.25 -8.30 -2.87
N GLU A 33 12.52 -7.29 -3.70
CA GLU A 33 13.76 -7.22 -4.48
C GLU A 33 15.02 -6.98 -3.62
N ASP A 34 14.94 -6.12 -2.59
CA ASP A 34 16.06 -5.89 -1.65
C ASP A 34 15.58 -5.72 -0.19
N PRO A 35 15.19 -6.83 0.46
CA PRO A 35 14.71 -6.82 1.84
C PRO A 35 15.81 -6.42 2.85
N HIS A 36 17.09 -6.58 2.49
CA HIS A 36 18.20 -6.17 3.35
C HIS A 36 18.32 -4.65 3.42
N LEU A 37 18.31 -3.96 2.27
CA LEU A 37 18.30 -2.50 2.22
C LEU A 37 17.09 -1.93 2.97
N LEU A 38 15.91 -2.54 2.80
CA LEU A 38 14.70 -2.18 3.54
C LEU A 38 14.85 -2.30 5.06
N ARG A 39 15.47 -3.38 5.54
CA ARG A 39 15.76 -3.56 6.97
C ARG A 39 16.68 -2.45 7.49
N VAL A 40 17.75 -2.14 6.77
CA VAL A 40 18.67 -1.05 7.13
C VAL A 40 17.92 0.29 7.18
N MET A 41 17.08 0.57 6.19
CA MET A 41 16.28 1.80 6.16
C MET A 41 15.28 1.87 7.32
N ALA A 42 14.68 0.75 7.72
CA ALA A 42 13.73 0.69 8.84
C ALA A 42 14.40 0.83 10.21
N GLU A 43 15.54 0.16 10.43
CA GLU A 43 16.24 0.16 11.72
C GLU A 43 17.06 1.44 11.96
N GLN A 44 17.67 1.98 10.91
CA GLN A 44 18.62 3.10 11.03
C GLN A 44 18.01 4.43 10.60
N GLY A 45 16.86 4.41 9.94
CA GLY A 45 16.20 5.56 9.36
C GLY A 45 16.94 6.16 8.16
N PRO A 46 16.22 6.75 7.18
CA PRO A 46 16.86 7.51 6.12
C PRO A 46 17.47 8.81 6.69
N ARG A 47 18.78 8.98 6.51
CA ARG A 47 19.54 10.13 7.07
C ARG A 47 19.67 11.31 6.11
N ALA A 48 19.42 11.11 4.82
CA ALA A 48 19.50 12.16 3.82
C ALA A 48 18.19 12.98 3.77
N PRO A 49 18.22 14.30 3.97
CA PRO A 49 17.02 15.14 3.92
C PRO A 49 16.24 15.02 2.61
N GLN A 50 16.94 14.92 1.47
CA GLN A 50 16.32 14.77 0.15
C GLN A 50 15.53 13.46 0.03
N LEU A 51 16.04 12.39 0.65
CA LEU A 51 15.36 11.09 0.69
C LEU A 51 14.13 11.14 1.59
N LEU A 52 14.21 11.80 2.74
CA LEU A 52 13.06 12.01 3.62
C LEU A 52 11.94 12.79 2.91
N ASP A 53 12.31 13.84 2.17
CA ASP A 53 11.34 14.62 1.41
C ASP A 53 10.73 13.83 0.25
N GLN A 54 11.51 12.96 -0.39
CA GLN A 54 10.99 12.05 -1.42
C GLN A 54 10.01 11.03 -0.83
N ILE A 55 10.31 10.44 0.33
CA ILE A 55 9.41 9.52 1.03
C ILE A 55 8.09 10.22 1.38
N ARG A 56 8.16 11.46 1.91
CA ARG A 56 6.96 12.25 2.24
C ARG A 56 6.10 12.55 1.02
N ARG A 57 6.70 12.99 -0.09
CA ARG A 57 5.98 13.26 -1.34
C ARG A 57 5.33 11.99 -1.88
N ASN A 58 6.08 10.90 -1.97
CA ASN A 58 5.54 9.61 -2.44
C ASN A 58 4.37 9.12 -1.57
N TYR A 59 4.45 9.30 -0.25
CA TYR A 59 3.36 8.98 0.66
C TYR A 59 2.13 9.85 0.38
N GLN A 60 2.30 11.17 0.27
CA GLN A 60 1.20 12.10 0.00
C GLN A 60 0.51 11.79 -1.33
N GLU A 61 1.29 11.61 -2.40
CA GLU A 61 0.79 11.26 -3.74
C GLU A 61 0.00 9.94 -3.73
N ARG A 62 0.48 8.94 -2.98
CA ARG A 62 -0.23 7.65 -2.84
C ARG A 62 -1.52 7.79 -2.03
N VAL A 63 -1.51 8.56 -0.95
CA VAL A 63 -2.72 8.80 -0.14
C VAL A 63 -3.77 9.53 -0.96
N GLU A 64 -3.39 10.58 -1.68
CA GLU A 64 -4.31 11.34 -2.54
C GLU A 64 -4.91 10.45 -3.63
N PHE A 65 -4.08 9.67 -4.33
CA PHE A 65 -4.54 8.72 -5.32
C PHE A 65 -5.52 7.68 -4.76
N ILE A 66 -5.18 7.05 -3.62
CA ILE A 66 -6.08 6.06 -2.99
C ILE A 66 -7.38 6.72 -2.54
N ARG A 67 -7.32 7.93 -1.98
CA ARG A 67 -8.53 8.66 -1.58
C ARG A 67 -9.46 8.90 -2.77
N GLU A 68 -8.95 9.38 -3.90
CA GLU A 68 -9.74 9.60 -5.12
C GLU A 68 -10.42 8.30 -5.58
N LEU A 69 -9.72 7.17 -5.51
CA LEU A 69 -10.29 5.87 -5.84
C LEU A 69 -11.39 5.45 -4.85
N LEU A 70 -11.18 5.66 -3.55
CA LEU A 70 -12.17 5.34 -2.52
C LEU A 70 -13.43 6.20 -2.65
N ASP A 71 -13.28 7.49 -2.90
CA ASP A 71 -14.39 8.44 -3.11
C ASP A 71 -15.28 8.04 -4.28
N ALA A 72 -14.69 7.45 -5.33
CA ALA A 72 -15.41 7.08 -6.55
C ALA A 72 -16.02 5.66 -6.53
N HIS A 73 -15.59 4.79 -5.59
CA HIS A 73 -15.89 3.36 -5.67
C HIS A 73 -17.23 2.99 -5.00
N PRO A 74 -18.19 2.37 -5.70
CA PRO A 74 -19.56 2.18 -5.20
C PRO A 74 -19.71 1.19 -4.03
N GLU A 75 -18.71 0.34 -3.81
CA GLU A 75 -18.66 -0.59 -2.67
C GLU A 75 -18.10 0.00 -1.38
N VAL A 76 -17.48 1.19 -1.44
CA VAL A 76 -16.93 1.84 -0.25
C VAL A 76 -18.07 2.40 0.59
N ARG A 77 -18.03 2.15 1.90
CA ARG A 77 -19.05 2.58 2.87
C ARG A 77 -18.50 3.37 4.05
N VAL A 78 -17.18 3.44 4.21
CA VAL A 78 -16.56 4.32 5.21
C VAL A 78 -16.87 5.78 4.91
N ALA A 79 -17.23 6.55 5.94
CA ALA A 79 -17.65 7.93 5.78
C ALA A 79 -16.47 8.90 5.58
N ASP A 80 -15.32 8.61 6.20
CA ASP A 80 -14.10 9.42 6.09
C ASP A 80 -13.06 8.70 5.23
N THR A 81 -13.15 8.92 3.91
CA THR A 81 -12.26 8.34 2.91
C THR A 81 -10.85 8.89 2.97
N ASP A 82 -10.65 10.11 3.48
CA ASP A 82 -9.32 10.71 3.68
C ASP A 82 -8.55 9.96 4.77
N THR A 83 -9.19 9.73 5.91
CA THR A 83 -8.61 8.91 6.98
C THR A 83 -8.46 7.46 6.53
N ALA A 84 -9.45 6.89 5.83
CA ALA A 84 -9.36 5.52 5.34
C ALA A 84 -8.18 5.32 4.35
N ALA A 85 -7.92 6.28 3.46
CA ALA A 85 -6.80 6.23 2.54
C ALA A 85 -5.45 6.26 3.28
N LYS A 86 -5.30 7.15 4.27
CA LYS A 86 -4.10 7.20 5.13
C LYS A 86 -3.89 5.88 5.86
N LEU A 87 -4.95 5.34 6.47
CA LEU A 87 -4.89 4.06 7.17
C LEU A 87 -4.50 2.91 6.23
N ALA A 88 -5.11 2.82 5.05
CA ALA A 88 -4.80 1.77 4.08
C ALA A 88 -3.35 1.85 3.62
N VAL A 89 -2.89 3.03 3.19
CA VAL A 89 -1.51 3.23 2.71
C VAL A 89 -0.50 2.96 3.82
N SER A 90 -0.68 3.54 5.01
CA SER A 90 0.23 3.33 6.14
C SER A 90 0.26 1.87 6.59
N THR A 91 -0.89 1.20 6.63
CA THR A 91 -0.95 -0.21 7.04
C THR A 91 -0.20 -1.09 6.06
N VAL A 92 -0.46 -0.95 4.76
CA VAL A 92 0.22 -1.77 3.74
C VAL A 92 1.72 -1.51 3.77
N GLU A 93 2.16 -0.25 3.74
CA GLU A 93 3.60 0.07 3.70
C GLU A 93 4.31 -0.42 4.96
N LEU A 94 3.79 -0.13 6.16
CA LEU A 94 4.46 -0.52 7.41
C LEU A 94 4.46 -2.04 7.64
N VAL A 95 3.34 -2.72 7.38
CA VAL A 95 3.25 -4.17 7.59
C VAL A 95 4.11 -4.92 6.57
N VAL A 96 4.07 -4.52 5.30
CA VAL A 96 4.94 -5.11 4.26
C VAL A 96 6.41 -4.87 4.61
N HIS A 97 6.79 -3.65 4.99
CA HIS A 97 8.16 -3.35 5.43
C HIS A 97 8.62 -4.32 6.53
N GLN A 98 7.82 -4.47 7.58
CA GLN A 98 8.21 -5.25 8.75
C GLN A 98 8.28 -6.75 8.48
N LEU A 99 7.27 -7.31 7.81
CA LEU A 99 7.15 -8.76 7.67
C LEU A 99 7.92 -9.33 6.49
N VAL A 100 8.13 -8.56 5.42
CA VAL A 100 8.96 -8.99 4.28
C VAL A 100 10.44 -8.82 4.60
N ALA A 101 10.82 -7.75 5.31
CA ALA A 101 12.21 -7.52 5.69
C ALA A 101 12.63 -8.27 6.97
N ALA A 102 11.76 -9.08 7.58
CA ALA A 102 12.06 -9.83 8.80
C ALA A 102 13.20 -10.86 8.57
N PRO A 103 13.98 -11.24 9.60
CA PRO A 103 14.99 -12.31 9.50
C PRO A 103 14.40 -13.66 9.04
N GLU A 104 13.17 -13.94 9.45
CA GLU A 104 12.35 -15.05 8.96
C GLU A 104 11.13 -14.44 8.25
N PRO A 105 11.21 -14.22 6.91
CA PRO A 105 10.16 -13.55 6.17
C PRO A 105 8.86 -14.35 6.18
N ILE A 106 7.73 -13.65 6.26
CA ILE A 106 6.42 -14.27 6.09
C ILE A 106 6.22 -14.74 4.65
N ASP A 107 5.38 -15.77 4.46
CA ASP A 107 4.87 -16.12 3.13
C ASP A 107 4.10 -14.92 2.54
N THR A 108 4.59 -14.41 1.40
CA THR A 108 4.07 -13.18 0.77
C THR A 108 2.67 -13.37 0.20
N GLY A 109 2.32 -14.56 -0.28
CA GLY A 109 0.97 -14.86 -0.77
C GLY A 109 -0.06 -14.90 0.36
N ARG A 110 0.32 -15.48 1.51
CA ARG A 110 -0.49 -15.45 2.73
C ARG A 110 -0.66 -14.03 3.24
N LEU A 111 0.42 -13.25 3.30
CA LEU A 111 0.37 -11.84 3.70
C LEU A 111 -0.55 -11.02 2.78
N GLU A 112 -0.42 -11.20 1.46
CA GLU A 112 -1.26 -10.51 0.48
C GLU A 112 -2.74 -10.78 0.75
N ASN A 113 -3.12 -12.05 0.92
CA ASN A 113 -4.51 -12.43 1.15
C ASN A 113 -5.08 -11.87 2.46
N GLU A 114 -4.30 -11.87 3.54
CA GLU A 114 -4.74 -11.31 4.83
C GLU A 114 -4.92 -9.79 4.76
N LEU A 115 -3.99 -9.07 4.13
CA LEU A 115 -4.08 -7.61 3.97
C LEU A 115 -5.27 -7.21 3.08
N VAL A 116 -5.48 -7.93 1.97
CA VAL A 116 -6.62 -7.70 1.08
C VAL A 116 -7.93 -7.94 1.83
N GLY A 117 -8.08 -9.08 2.51
CA GLY A 117 -9.27 -9.40 3.27
C GLY A 117 -9.59 -8.39 4.38
N MET A 118 -8.57 -7.96 5.13
CA MET A 118 -8.72 -6.97 6.19
C MET A 118 -9.19 -5.61 5.65
N LEU A 119 -8.50 -5.09 4.63
CA LEU A 119 -8.78 -3.76 4.08
C LEU A 119 -10.10 -3.71 3.33
N THR A 120 -10.43 -4.74 2.53
CA THR A 120 -11.71 -4.80 1.82
C THR A 120 -12.89 -4.85 2.79
N ARG A 121 -12.79 -5.59 3.90
CA ARG A 121 -13.84 -5.60 4.93
C ARG A 121 -13.98 -4.23 5.59
N TYR A 122 -12.86 -3.65 6.05
CA TYR A 122 -12.86 -2.32 6.66
C TYR A 122 -13.51 -1.25 5.76
N LEU A 123 -13.18 -1.24 4.46
CA LEU A 123 -13.68 -0.23 3.52
C LEU A 123 -15.17 -0.42 3.17
N ARG A 124 -15.70 -1.64 3.28
CA ARG A 124 -17.12 -1.96 3.05
C ARG A 124 -18.01 -1.68 4.26
N GLY A 125 -17.45 -1.32 5.42
CA GLY A 125 -18.19 -1.05 6.66
C GLY A 125 -18.61 -2.32 7.38
#